data_AF-A0A5J5JYH9-F1
#
_entry.id   AF-A0A5J5JYH9-F1
#
_cell.length_a   1.000
_cell.length_b   1.000
_cell.length_c   1.000
_cell.angle_alpha   90.00
_cell.angle_beta   90.00
_cell.angle_gamma   90.00
#
_symmetry.space_group_name_H-M   'P 1'
#
loop_
_entity.id
_entity.type
_entity.pdbx_description
1 polymer ?
#
loop_
_entity_poly.entity_id
_entity_poly.type
_entity_poly.pdbx_seq_one_letter_code
_entity_poly.pdbx_strand_id
1 'polypeptide(L)'
;MIRGDHGPLATRDGGAATIAGFTAVLAEGADILRALSRRATPLSEAGKAIEEWAGRHPGARPRLVPGDRDEYRLLLRHPDGGVVALSVPRGERPRPDGPDEVAERCLPPRELVEDVEPLEDGDLREAVAELRARRGLHDRAATLAWLAETPWSGEQFEALVAGIARRRRFRRRKQAELGPGHLASHRADFDRVRALWVTGSEPVNGELLRGVTALTGYRQAVVTVGERWAGELPAPLRHAGLDTLVGPVPYGDGYLTGVVLERRAARDDPETLAAAGEAAFGEWLVARRGRASVECHWL
;
A
#
# COMPACT_ATOMS: atom_id res chain seq x y z
N MET A 1 41.47 -18.13 48.09
CA MET A 1 40.19 -18.54 48.72
C MET A 1 39.26 -17.33 48.71
N ILE A 2 38.53 -17.11 47.61
CA ILE A 2 37.58 -16.00 47.46
C ILE A 2 36.22 -16.65 47.25
N ARG A 3 35.35 -16.54 48.27
CA ARG A 3 33.95 -16.98 48.21
C ARG A 3 33.19 -15.96 47.35
N GLY A 4 32.80 -16.39 46.15
CA GLY A 4 31.81 -15.68 45.33
C GLY A 4 30.41 -16.04 45.82
N ASP A 5 29.71 -15.04 46.33
CA ASP A 5 28.33 -15.11 46.80
C ASP A 5 27.39 -15.03 45.60
N HIS A 6 26.76 -16.16 45.23
CA HIS A 6 25.75 -16.22 44.18
C HIS A 6 24.36 -16.00 44.80
N GLY A 7 23.92 -14.74 44.79
CA GLY A 7 22.55 -14.37 45.14
C GLY A 7 21.51 -15.03 44.21
N PRO A 8 20.29 -15.32 44.71
CA PRO A 8 19.30 -16.10 43.98
C PRO A 8 18.78 -15.33 42.76
N LEU A 9 18.76 -16.00 41.61
CA LEU A 9 18.11 -15.55 40.38
C LEU A 9 16.61 -15.35 40.65
N ALA A 10 16.18 -14.09 40.69
CA ALA A 10 14.77 -13.72 40.74
C ALA A 10 14.03 -14.36 39.56
N THR A 11 12.96 -15.07 39.89
CA THR A 11 12.10 -15.81 38.97
C THR A 11 11.46 -14.89 37.93
N ARG A 12 11.65 -15.25 36.66
CA ARG A 12 11.24 -14.55 35.42
C ARG A 12 9.72 -14.59 35.13
N ASP A 13 8.88 -14.90 36.11
CA ASP A 13 7.43 -15.09 35.93
C ASP A 13 6.63 -13.78 35.81
N GLY A 14 7.22 -12.64 36.17
CA GLY A 14 6.58 -11.32 36.00
C GLY A 14 6.51 -10.82 34.55
N GLY A 15 7.34 -11.36 33.65
CA GLY A 15 7.42 -10.89 32.26
C GLY A 15 6.22 -11.30 31.40
N ALA A 16 5.78 -12.56 31.51
CA ALA A 16 4.73 -13.11 30.65
C ALA A 16 3.35 -12.47 30.89
N ALA A 17 3.00 -12.18 32.15
CA ALA A 17 1.76 -11.47 32.50
C ALA A 17 1.77 -10.01 32.00
N THR A 18 2.94 -9.37 32.00
CA THR A 18 3.13 -8.00 31.53
C THR A 18 3.05 -7.91 30.00
N ILE A 19 3.56 -8.91 29.28
CA ILE A 19 3.48 -9.01 27.80
C ILE A 19 2.05 -9.30 27.33
N ALA A 20 1.33 -10.20 28.02
CA ALA A 20 -0.08 -10.49 27.70
C ALA A 20 -0.96 -9.23 27.86
N GLY A 21 -0.72 -8.44 28.92
CA GLY A 21 -1.38 -7.15 29.12
C GLY A 21 -1.06 -6.15 27.99
N PHE A 22 0.19 -6.07 27.54
CA PHE A 22 0.57 -5.15 26.47
C PHE A 22 -0.04 -5.52 25.10
N THR A 23 -0.28 -6.81 24.84
CA THR A 23 -0.95 -7.23 23.59
C THR A 23 -2.39 -6.70 23.51
N ALA A 24 -3.13 -6.69 24.63
CA ALA A 24 -4.47 -6.09 24.69
C ALA A 24 -4.42 -4.57 24.46
N VAL A 25 -3.41 -3.89 25.04
CA VAL A 25 -3.15 -2.46 24.79
C VAL A 25 -2.90 -2.19 23.30
N LEU A 26 -2.11 -3.02 22.62
CA LEU A 26 -1.84 -2.86 21.19
C LEU A 26 -3.11 -3.01 20.34
N ALA A 27 -3.95 -4.00 20.65
CA ALA A 27 -5.22 -4.23 19.94
C ALA A 27 -6.18 -3.04 20.11
N GLU A 28 -6.41 -2.59 21.35
CA GLU A 28 -7.24 -1.42 21.61
C GLU A 28 -6.67 -0.14 20.97
N GLY A 29 -5.35 0.01 20.98
CA GLY A 29 -4.62 1.11 20.33
C GLY A 29 -4.81 1.12 18.81
N ALA A 30 -4.83 -0.05 18.16
CA ALA A 30 -5.11 -0.17 16.74
C ALA A 30 -6.59 0.15 16.42
N ASP A 31 -7.52 -0.25 17.28
CA ASP A 31 -8.95 0.02 17.07
C ASP A 31 -9.31 1.49 17.21
N ILE A 32 -8.71 2.20 18.18
CA ILE A 32 -8.90 3.65 18.30
C ILE A 32 -8.30 4.38 17.09
N LEU A 33 -7.09 4.00 16.63
CA LEU A 33 -6.49 4.56 15.42
C LEU A 33 -7.37 4.32 14.17
N ARG A 34 -7.96 3.14 14.03
CA ARG A 34 -8.86 2.80 12.92
C ARG A 34 -10.16 3.61 12.98
N ALA A 35 -10.70 3.86 14.18
CA ALA A 35 -11.89 4.70 14.37
C ALA A 35 -11.61 6.17 13.99
N LEU A 36 -10.50 6.74 14.47
CA LEU A 36 -10.06 8.10 14.14
C LEU A 36 -9.82 8.27 12.63
N SER A 37 -9.13 7.31 12.02
CA SER A 37 -8.81 7.33 10.59
C SER A 37 -10.05 7.27 9.70
N ARG A 38 -11.04 6.44 10.06
CA ARG A 38 -12.32 6.31 9.34
C ARG A 38 -13.16 7.59 9.38
N ARG A 39 -13.10 8.33 10.49
CA ARG A 39 -13.90 9.55 10.69
C ARG A 39 -13.21 10.81 10.16
N ALA A 40 -11.96 10.71 9.72
CA ALA A 40 -11.13 11.87 9.38
C ALA A 40 -11.12 12.93 10.49
N THR A 41 -11.08 12.47 11.74
CA THR A 41 -11.09 13.32 12.94
C THR A 41 -9.88 14.26 12.91
N PRO A 42 -10.03 15.58 13.15
CA PRO A 42 -8.90 16.53 13.23
C PRO A 42 -7.90 16.16 14.34
N LEU A 43 -6.61 16.52 14.17
CA LEU A 43 -5.53 16.14 15.10
C LEU A 43 -5.80 16.57 16.56
N SER A 44 -6.40 17.74 16.76
CA SER A 44 -6.77 18.25 18.09
C SER A 44 -7.83 17.39 18.79
N GLU A 45 -8.79 16.84 18.04
CA GLU A 45 -9.82 15.95 18.59
C GLU A 45 -9.28 14.53 18.76
N ALA A 46 -8.45 14.07 17.82
CA ALA A 46 -7.75 12.79 17.92
C ALA A 46 -6.85 12.75 19.17
N GLY A 47 -6.17 13.86 19.50
CA GLY A 47 -5.38 13.99 20.72
C GLY A 47 -6.20 13.73 21.99
N LYS A 48 -7.39 14.34 22.11
CA LYS A 48 -8.28 14.14 23.27
C LYS A 48 -8.74 12.68 23.41
N ALA A 49 -9.09 12.04 22.30
CA ALA A 49 -9.49 10.64 22.30
C ALA A 49 -8.34 9.71 22.75
N ILE A 50 -7.10 10.03 22.35
CA ILE A 50 -5.92 9.29 22.79
C ILE A 50 -5.59 9.55 24.26
N GLU A 51 -5.78 10.77 24.78
CA GLU A 51 -5.60 11.09 26.20
C GLU A 51 -6.60 10.33 27.09
N GLU A 52 -7.88 10.29 26.70
CA GLU A 52 -8.90 9.51 27.40
C GLU A 52 -8.56 8.01 27.39
N TRP A 53 -8.15 7.48 26.24
CA TRP A 53 -7.67 6.11 26.11
C TRP A 53 -6.42 5.84 26.97
N ALA A 54 -5.50 6.80 27.05
CA ALA A 54 -4.28 6.71 27.86
C ALA A 54 -4.58 6.58 29.36
N GLY A 55 -5.66 7.22 29.84
CA GLY A 55 -6.10 7.11 31.23
C GLY A 55 -6.46 5.68 31.64
N ARG A 56 -6.89 4.84 30.68
CA ARG A 56 -7.15 3.40 30.89
C ARG A 56 -5.89 2.54 30.82
N HIS A 57 -4.80 3.07 30.26
CA HIS A 57 -3.56 2.34 29.96
C HIS A 57 -2.29 3.10 30.39
N PRO A 58 -2.12 3.43 31.68
CA PRO A 58 -1.06 4.34 32.15
C PRO A 58 0.37 3.83 31.89
N GLY A 59 0.56 2.51 31.80
CA GLY A 59 1.87 1.90 31.49
C GLY A 59 2.33 2.10 30.04
N ALA A 60 1.40 2.33 29.10
CA ALA A 60 1.69 2.37 27.68
C ALA A 60 2.25 3.72 27.20
N ARG A 61 2.03 4.79 27.97
CA ARG A 61 2.46 6.17 27.68
C ARG A 61 2.26 6.56 26.20
N PRO A 62 1.03 6.50 25.68
CA PRO A 62 0.77 6.80 24.28
C PRO A 62 1.19 8.20 23.89
N ARG A 63 1.75 8.32 22.70
CA ARG A 63 1.95 9.59 22.02
C ARG A 63 1.42 9.49 20.60
N LEU A 64 0.39 10.29 20.32
CA LEU A 64 -0.08 10.48 18.96
C LEU A 64 0.91 11.40 18.23
N VAL A 65 1.38 10.96 17.07
CA VAL A 65 2.19 11.79 16.18
C VAL A 65 1.53 11.85 14.81
N PRO A 66 1.56 13.02 14.14
CA PRO A 66 1.14 13.09 12.75
C PRO A 66 2.05 12.18 11.91
N GLY A 67 1.43 11.34 11.10
CA GLY A 67 2.07 10.60 10.02
C GLY A 67 2.00 11.37 8.71
N ASP A 68 2.42 10.73 7.62
CA ASP A 68 2.26 11.32 6.29
C ASP A 68 0.78 11.30 5.88
N ARG A 69 0.32 12.33 5.16
CA ARG A 69 -1.01 12.37 4.49
C ARG A 69 -2.21 12.19 5.41
N ASP A 70 -2.26 12.97 6.49
CA ASP A 70 -3.36 12.97 7.47
C ASP A 70 -3.55 11.61 8.18
N GLU A 71 -2.51 10.77 8.21
CA GLU A 71 -2.48 9.57 9.01
C GLU A 71 -2.01 9.87 10.43
N TYR A 72 -2.44 9.03 11.37
CA TYR A 72 -1.97 9.06 12.74
C TYR A 72 -1.06 7.87 13.01
N ARG A 73 0.07 8.10 13.69
CA ARG A 73 0.83 7.02 14.32
C ARG A 73 0.69 7.13 15.84
N LEU A 74 0.44 6.01 16.50
CA LEU A 74 0.41 5.92 17.96
C LEU A 74 1.70 5.25 18.43
N LEU A 75 2.52 5.99 19.16
CA LEU A 75 3.74 5.47 19.76
C LEU A 75 3.43 4.99 21.18
N LEU A 76 3.79 3.76 21.51
CA LEU A 76 3.55 3.11 22.80
C LEU A 76 4.87 2.62 23.38
N ARG A 77 5.11 2.84 24.68
CA ARG A 77 6.27 2.23 25.35
C ARG A 77 6.02 0.76 25.60
N HIS A 78 6.94 -0.08 25.14
CA HIS A 78 6.92 -1.50 25.42
C HIS A 78 7.38 -1.75 26.88
N PRO A 79 6.75 -2.69 27.62
CA PRO A 79 7.10 -2.96 29.02
C PRO A 79 8.56 -3.40 29.22
N ASP A 80 9.12 -4.14 28.26
CA ASP A 80 10.53 -4.58 28.28
C ASP A 80 11.51 -3.51 27.77
N GLY A 81 11.04 -2.28 27.56
CA GLY A 81 11.80 -1.20 26.95
C GLY A 81 11.61 -1.10 25.43
N GLY A 82 11.84 0.09 24.89
CA GLY A 82 11.59 0.41 23.48
C GLY A 82 10.24 1.07 23.23
N VAL A 83 9.99 1.39 21.96
CA VAL A 83 8.77 2.05 21.49
C VAL A 83 8.18 1.26 20.33
N VAL A 84 6.92 0.88 20.45
CA VAL A 84 6.13 0.27 19.37
C VAL A 84 5.34 1.38 18.69
N ALA A 85 5.46 1.47 17.37
CA ALA A 85 4.65 2.37 16.56
C ALA A 85 3.49 1.58 15.95
N LEU A 86 2.26 1.99 16.26
CA LEU A 86 1.06 1.51 15.59
C LEU A 86 0.68 2.50 14.49
N SER A 87 0.44 1.95 13.30
CA SER A 87 -0.12 2.67 12.16
C SER A 87 -1.22 1.81 11.57
N VAL A 88 -2.38 2.41 11.32
CA VAL A 88 -3.44 1.75 10.57
C VAL A 88 -3.41 2.38 9.18
N PRO A 89 -2.98 1.64 8.13
CA PRO A 89 -3.04 2.19 6.79
C PRO A 89 -4.48 2.57 6.51
N ARG A 90 -4.74 3.83 6.13
CA ARG A 90 -6.03 4.16 5.52
C ARG A 90 -6.13 3.27 4.28
N GLY A 91 -7.14 2.40 4.27
CA GLY A 91 -7.27 1.28 3.33
C GLY A 91 -6.66 1.60 1.98
N GLU A 92 -5.61 0.84 1.62
CA GLU A 92 -4.77 0.96 0.43
C GLU A 92 -5.13 2.14 -0.49
N ARG A 93 -4.79 3.36 -0.07
CA ARG A 93 -4.54 4.40 -1.06
C ARG A 93 -3.08 4.26 -1.47
N PRO A 94 -2.78 3.96 -2.75
CA PRO A 94 -1.41 3.91 -3.22
C PRO A 94 -0.72 5.22 -2.88
N ARG A 95 0.57 5.19 -2.54
CA ARG A 95 1.35 6.41 -2.31
C ARG A 95 1.12 7.39 -3.48
N PRO A 96 0.73 8.67 -3.27
CA PRO A 96 0.74 9.68 -4.34
C PRO A 96 2.10 10.01 -4.98
N ASP A 97 3.13 9.20 -4.72
CA ASP A 97 4.37 9.17 -5.50
C ASP A 97 5.02 7.81 -5.15
N GLY A 98 4.75 6.77 -5.92
CA GLY A 98 5.57 5.55 -5.86
C GLY A 98 7.01 5.89 -6.27
N PRO A 99 8.02 5.05 -5.96
CA PRO A 99 9.37 5.22 -6.52
C PRO A 99 9.36 5.41 -8.04
N ASP A 100 8.37 4.87 -8.73
CA ASP A 100 8.16 5.02 -10.17
C ASP A 100 7.70 6.43 -10.56
N GLU A 101 6.86 7.07 -9.75
CA GLU A 101 6.43 8.44 -9.99
C GLU A 101 7.56 9.46 -9.73
N VAL A 102 8.40 9.20 -8.71
CA VAL A 102 9.62 9.98 -8.49
C VAL A 102 10.59 9.79 -9.65
N ALA A 103 10.76 8.58 -10.16
CA ALA A 103 11.63 8.32 -11.31
C ALA A 103 11.10 8.99 -12.59
N GLU A 104 9.79 8.93 -12.85
CA GLU A 104 9.17 9.65 -13.97
C GLU A 104 9.37 11.18 -13.87
N ARG A 105 9.36 11.73 -12.66
CA ARG A 105 9.56 13.17 -12.42
C ARG A 105 11.03 13.59 -12.50
N CYS A 106 11.94 12.79 -11.96
CA CYS A 106 13.36 13.10 -11.86
C CYS A 106 14.17 12.71 -13.11
N LEU A 107 13.66 11.77 -13.91
CA LEU A 107 14.27 11.33 -15.16
C LEU A 107 13.22 11.41 -16.28
N PRO A 108 12.73 12.62 -16.64
CA PRO A 108 11.81 12.74 -17.75
C PRO A 108 12.47 12.10 -18.97
N PRO A 109 11.82 11.12 -19.62
CA PRO A 109 12.34 10.55 -20.85
C PRO A 109 12.65 11.68 -21.82
N ARG A 110 13.76 11.59 -22.56
CA ARG A 110 14.09 12.57 -23.61
C ARG A 110 12.90 12.73 -24.57
N GLU A 111 12.20 11.64 -24.80
CA GLU A 111 10.96 11.50 -25.57
C GLU A 111 9.78 12.34 -25.02
N LEU A 112 9.77 12.66 -23.73
CA LEU A 112 8.80 13.58 -23.09
C LEU A 112 9.23 15.04 -23.23
N VAL A 113 10.54 15.32 -23.20
CA VAL A 113 11.10 16.66 -23.38
C VAL A 113 10.98 17.12 -24.84
N GLU A 114 11.15 16.18 -25.78
CA GLU A 114 10.99 16.41 -27.22
C GLU A 114 9.53 16.38 -27.68
N ASP A 115 8.60 16.02 -26.80
CA ASP A 115 7.16 16.05 -27.10
C ASP A 115 6.66 17.50 -27.14
N VAL A 116 6.73 18.11 -28.34
CA VAL A 116 6.27 19.47 -28.64
C VAL A 116 4.84 19.52 -29.18
N GLU A 117 4.20 18.36 -29.36
CA GLU A 117 2.84 18.32 -29.90
C GLU A 117 1.87 19.07 -28.97
N PRO A 118 0.96 19.91 -29.51
CA PRO A 118 -0.03 20.60 -28.70
C PRO A 118 -0.86 19.62 -27.86
N LEU A 119 -1.26 20.07 -26.66
CA LEU A 119 -2.16 19.31 -25.81
C LEU A 119 -3.60 19.65 -26.18
N GLU A 120 -4.47 18.64 -26.23
CA GLU A 120 -5.90 18.87 -26.44
C GLU A 120 -6.59 19.27 -25.13
N ASP A 121 -7.73 19.94 -25.22
CA ASP A 121 -8.56 20.31 -24.05
C ASP A 121 -8.99 19.08 -23.22
N GLY A 122 -9.09 17.91 -23.87
CA GLY A 122 -9.34 16.64 -23.18
C GLY A 122 -8.19 16.27 -22.23
N ASP A 123 -6.95 16.36 -22.70
CA ASP A 123 -5.76 16.04 -21.92
C ASP A 123 -5.60 16.96 -20.71
N LEU A 124 -5.85 18.25 -20.89
CA LEU A 124 -5.79 19.25 -19.81
C LEU A 124 -6.86 18.99 -18.75
N ARG A 125 -8.10 18.68 -19.15
CA ARG A 125 -9.18 18.36 -18.20
C ARG A 125 -8.88 17.11 -17.38
N GLU A 126 -8.36 16.06 -18.01
CA GLU A 126 -7.93 14.86 -17.30
C GLU A 126 -6.77 15.12 -16.35
N ALA A 127 -5.79 15.92 -16.77
CA ALA A 127 -4.65 16.30 -15.93
C ALA A 127 -5.09 17.09 -14.68
N VAL A 128 -6.05 18.00 -14.82
CA VAL A 128 -6.66 18.71 -13.69
C VAL A 128 -7.41 17.74 -12.76
N ALA A 129 -8.13 16.77 -13.32
CA ALA A 129 -8.82 15.75 -12.52
C ALA A 129 -7.85 14.87 -11.73
N GLU A 130 -6.73 14.47 -12.34
CA GLU A 130 -5.64 13.75 -11.67
C GLU A 130 -5.03 14.58 -10.54
N LEU A 131 -4.70 15.84 -10.80
CA LEU A 131 -4.15 16.76 -9.80
C LEU A 131 -5.11 16.86 -8.60
N ARG A 132 -6.40 17.05 -8.86
CA ARG A 132 -7.44 17.11 -7.83
C ARG A 132 -7.51 15.82 -7.02
N ALA A 133 -7.54 14.67 -7.68
CA ALA A 133 -7.61 13.36 -7.02
C ALA A 133 -6.40 13.13 -6.09
N ARG A 134 -5.20 13.47 -6.56
CA ARG A 134 -3.95 13.35 -5.77
C ARG A 134 -3.91 14.26 -4.55
N ARG A 135 -4.55 15.42 -4.64
CA ARG A 135 -4.60 16.44 -3.60
C ARG A 135 -5.84 16.35 -2.70
N GLY A 136 -6.75 15.40 -2.94
CA GLY A 136 -8.01 15.31 -2.20
C GLY A 136 -8.96 16.50 -2.46
N LEU A 137 -8.82 17.18 -3.60
CA LEU A 137 -9.64 18.34 -3.96
C LEU A 137 -10.92 17.86 -4.64
N HIS A 138 -11.97 17.64 -3.84
CA HIS A 138 -13.20 17.01 -4.31
C HIS A 138 -14.13 17.93 -5.10
N ASP A 139 -13.97 19.24 -4.96
CA ASP A 139 -14.83 20.21 -5.65
C ASP A 139 -14.06 21.46 -6.12
N ARG A 140 -14.79 22.34 -6.81
CA ARG A 140 -14.26 23.60 -7.35
C ARG A 140 -13.85 24.57 -6.25
N ALA A 141 -14.59 24.64 -5.13
CA ALA A 141 -14.30 25.55 -4.04
C ALA A 141 -12.99 25.16 -3.35
N ALA A 142 -12.80 23.87 -3.05
CA ALA A 142 -11.56 23.31 -2.53
C ALA A 142 -10.39 23.57 -3.48
N THR A 143 -10.59 23.41 -4.79
CA THR A 143 -9.54 23.71 -5.78
C THR A 143 -9.15 25.19 -5.77
N LEU A 144 -10.12 26.10 -5.70
CA LEU A 144 -9.86 27.55 -5.69
C LEU A 144 -9.24 28.01 -4.37
N ALA A 145 -9.66 27.46 -3.23
CA ALA A 145 -9.05 27.72 -1.94
C ALA A 145 -7.58 27.28 -1.92
N TRP A 146 -7.31 26.06 -2.41
CA TRP A 146 -5.95 25.56 -2.55
C TRP A 146 -5.10 26.45 -3.48
N LEU A 147 -5.65 26.89 -4.62
CA LEU A 147 -4.95 27.82 -5.52
C LEU A 147 -4.67 29.18 -4.87
N ALA A 148 -5.57 29.69 -4.03
CA ALA A 148 -5.39 30.96 -3.32
C ALA A 148 -4.32 30.88 -2.22
N GLU A 149 -4.14 29.70 -1.61
CA GLU A 149 -3.12 29.44 -0.59
C GLU A 149 -1.74 29.13 -1.18
N THR A 150 -1.70 28.73 -2.46
CA THR A 150 -0.45 28.36 -3.13
C THR A 150 0.18 29.60 -3.77
N PRO A 151 1.48 29.87 -3.58
CA PRO A 151 2.14 31.05 -4.16
C PRO A 151 2.42 30.92 -5.66
N TRP A 152 1.56 30.22 -6.41
CA TRP A 152 1.76 29.96 -7.83
C TRP A 152 1.07 31.01 -8.70
N SER A 153 1.78 31.48 -9.74
CA SER A 153 1.15 32.25 -10.80
C SER A 153 0.22 31.36 -11.65
N GLY A 154 -0.69 31.98 -12.40
CA GLY A 154 -1.52 31.26 -13.38
C GLY A 154 -0.67 30.47 -14.38
N GLU A 155 0.40 31.07 -14.88
CA GLU A 155 1.36 30.42 -15.78
C GLU A 155 2.05 29.20 -15.13
N GLN A 156 2.41 29.28 -13.85
CA GLN A 156 3.00 28.16 -13.11
C GLN A 156 2.01 27.00 -12.95
N PHE A 157 0.73 27.31 -12.68
CA PHE A 157 -0.31 26.31 -12.61
C PHE A 157 -0.57 25.65 -13.98
N GLU A 158 -0.68 26.46 -15.05
CA GLU A 158 -0.83 25.96 -16.41
C GLU A 158 0.35 25.07 -16.83
N ALA A 159 1.58 25.48 -16.53
CA ALA A 159 2.78 24.67 -16.78
C ALA A 159 2.76 23.34 -16.02
N LEU A 160 2.29 23.34 -14.77
CA LEU A 160 2.12 22.09 -14.00
C LEU A 160 1.10 21.16 -14.67
N VAL A 161 -0.09 21.67 -15.01
CA VAL A 161 -1.16 20.90 -15.64
C VAL A 161 -0.70 20.34 -16.99
N ALA A 162 -0.04 21.17 -17.81
CA ALA A 162 0.54 20.74 -19.08
C ALA A 162 1.60 19.65 -18.88
N GLY A 163 2.45 19.76 -17.84
CA GLY A 163 3.43 18.72 -17.50
C GLY A 163 2.79 17.39 -17.12
N ILE A 164 1.69 17.41 -16.35
CA ILE A 164 0.91 16.21 -16.01
C ILE A 164 0.30 15.60 -17.28
N ALA A 165 -0.33 16.42 -18.12
CA ALA A 165 -0.96 16.00 -19.37
C ALA A 165 0.04 15.32 -20.32
N ARG A 166 1.22 15.93 -20.54
CA ARG A 166 2.28 15.34 -21.38
C ARG A 166 2.76 14.00 -20.83
N ARG A 167 2.97 13.87 -19.51
CA ARG A 167 3.36 12.60 -18.88
C ARG A 167 2.31 11.52 -19.09
N ARG A 168 1.02 11.83 -18.90
CA ARG A 168 -0.09 10.90 -19.17
C ARG A 168 -0.11 10.46 -20.64
N ARG A 169 -0.03 11.40 -21.58
CA ARG A 169 0.00 11.09 -23.03
C ARG A 169 1.18 10.19 -23.37
N PHE A 170 2.38 10.54 -22.90
CA PHE A 170 3.58 9.74 -23.07
C PHE A 170 3.39 8.31 -22.52
N ARG A 171 2.93 8.19 -21.27
CA ARG A 171 2.68 6.89 -20.62
C ARG A 171 1.69 6.06 -21.44
N ARG A 172 0.54 6.61 -21.83
CA ARG A 172 -0.45 5.91 -22.66
C ARG A 172 0.14 5.40 -23.97
N ARG A 173 0.85 6.26 -24.70
CA ARG A 173 1.52 5.89 -25.96
C ARG A 173 2.54 4.77 -25.73
N LYS A 174 3.36 4.88 -24.67
CA LYS A 174 4.40 3.90 -24.39
C LYS A 174 3.82 2.55 -23.93
N GLN A 175 2.77 2.57 -23.11
CA GLN A 175 2.04 1.37 -22.73
C GLN A 175 1.42 0.67 -23.95
N ALA A 176 0.81 1.43 -24.87
CA ALA A 176 0.25 0.88 -26.11
C ALA A 176 1.33 0.29 -27.03
N GLU A 177 2.51 0.91 -27.09
CA GLU A 177 3.67 0.40 -27.84
C GLU A 177 4.20 -0.93 -27.26
N LEU A 178 4.34 -1.01 -25.94
CA LEU A 178 4.96 -2.16 -25.27
C LEU A 178 4.00 -3.33 -25.02
N GLY A 179 2.71 -3.04 -24.86
CA GLY A 179 1.68 -3.99 -24.42
C GLY A 179 1.61 -5.28 -25.25
N PRO A 180 1.48 -5.22 -26.59
CA PRO A 180 1.34 -6.43 -27.41
C PRO A 180 2.53 -7.39 -27.29
N GLY A 181 3.77 -6.88 -27.32
CA GLY A 181 4.96 -7.71 -27.19
C GLY A 181 5.10 -8.33 -25.80
N HIS A 182 4.72 -7.59 -24.77
CA HIS A 182 4.73 -8.08 -23.39
C HIS A 182 3.65 -9.13 -23.16
N LEU A 183 2.42 -8.92 -23.65
CA LEU A 183 1.33 -9.90 -23.59
C LEU A 183 1.70 -11.20 -24.30
N ALA A 184 2.33 -11.12 -25.48
CA ALA A 184 2.76 -12.30 -26.21
C ALA A 184 3.79 -13.14 -25.43
N SER A 185 4.67 -12.48 -24.66
CA SER A 185 5.74 -13.14 -23.90
C SER A 185 5.31 -13.63 -22.51
N HIS A 186 4.30 -12.99 -21.92
CA HIS A 186 3.84 -13.23 -20.53
C HIS A 186 2.36 -13.56 -20.46
N ARG A 187 1.80 -14.20 -21.49
CA ARG A 187 0.35 -14.37 -21.64
C ARG A 187 -0.34 -14.98 -20.42
N ALA A 188 0.30 -15.95 -19.78
CA ALA A 188 -0.24 -16.62 -18.59
C ALA A 188 -0.39 -15.71 -17.36
N ASP A 189 0.37 -14.61 -17.27
CA ASP A 189 0.25 -13.63 -16.19
C ASP A 189 -1.00 -12.75 -16.34
N PHE A 190 -1.62 -12.73 -17.52
CA PHE A 190 -2.81 -11.95 -17.81
C PHE A 190 -4.10 -12.78 -17.88
N ASP A 191 -4.06 -14.03 -17.41
CA ASP A 191 -5.29 -14.79 -17.17
C ASP A 191 -6.15 -14.05 -16.14
N ARG A 192 -7.47 -14.01 -16.36
CA ARG A 192 -8.43 -13.58 -15.34
C ARG A 192 -8.67 -14.71 -14.37
N VAL A 193 -8.30 -14.50 -13.10
CA VAL A 193 -8.39 -15.52 -12.06
C VAL A 193 -9.26 -15.04 -10.93
N ARG A 194 -10.35 -15.77 -10.64
CA ARG A 194 -11.09 -15.62 -9.39
C ARG A 194 -10.51 -16.58 -8.37
N ALA A 195 -10.02 -16.06 -7.24
CA ALA A 195 -9.41 -16.87 -6.20
C ALA A 195 -9.94 -16.48 -4.81
N LEU A 196 -9.86 -17.44 -3.89
CA LEU A 196 -10.03 -17.27 -2.45
C LEU A 196 -8.70 -17.64 -1.80
N TRP A 197 -8.13 -16.76 -1.00
CA TRP A 197 -6.94 -17.10 -0.24
C TRP A 197 -6.91 -16.41 1.12
N VAL A 198 -6.14 -16.99 2.01
CA VAL A 198 -5.94 -16.53 3.36
C VAL A 198 -4.45 -16.38 3.60
N THR A 199 -4.08 -15.26 4.21
CA THR A 199 -2.75 -15.05 4.77
C THR A 199 -2.85 -14.83 6.28
N GLY A 200 -1.89 -15.37 7.03
CA GLY A 200 -1.89 -15.26 8.49
C GLY A 200 -0.58 -15.75 9.10
N SER A 201 -0.41 -15.51 10.40
CA SER A 201 0.77 -15.97 11.15
C SER A 201 0.77 -17.48 11.40
N GLU A 202 -0.38 -18.13 11.26
CA GLU A 202 -0.59 -19.56 11.51
C GLU A 202 -1.04 -20.26 10.22
N PRO A 203 -0.64 -21.51 9.98
CA PRO A 203 -1.03 -22.26 8.79
C PRO A 203 -2.52 -22.58 8.83
N VAL A 204 -3.25 -22.20 7.78
CA VAL A 204 -4.68 -22.51 7.64
C VAL A 204 -4.84 -23.81 6.85
N ASN A 205 -5.59 -24.77 7.39
CA ASN A 205 -5.96 -25.97 6.64
C ASN A 205 -6.88 -25.58 5.47
N GLY A 206 -6.49 -25.93 4.25
CA GLY A 206 -7.21 -25.54 3.04
C GLY A 206 -8.60 -26.12 2.88
N GLU A 207 -8.93 -27.23 3.54
CA GLU A 207 -10.31 -27.74 3.60
C GLU A 207 -11.26 -26.74 4.27
N LEU A 208 -10.74 -25.90 5.18
CA LEU A 208 -11.49 -24.85 5.85
C LEU A 208 -11.86 -23.71 4.89
N LEU A 209 -11.17 -23.55 3.76
CA LEU A 209 -11.54 -22.55 2.74
C LEU A 209 -12.82 -22.96 1.99
N ARG A 210 -13.21 -24.23 2.05
CA ARG A 210 -14.48 -24.71 1.50
C ARG A 210 -15.67 -24.39 2.41
N GLY A 211 -15.46 -23.89 3.63
CA GLY A 211 -16.51 -23.55 4.59
C GLY A 211 -16.15 -22.38 5.54
N VAL A 212 -16.91 -21.28 5.47
CA VAL A 212 -16.61 -19.99 6.13
C VAL A 212 -16.49 -20.08 7.68
N THR A 213 -17.15 -21.05 8.32
CA THR A 213 -17.20 -21.17 9.79
C THR A 213 -15.86 -21.55 10.45
N ALA A 214 -14.92 -22.09 9.67
CA ALA A 214 -13.72 -22.70 10.18
C ALA A 214 -12.54 -21.72 10.44
N LEU A 215 -12.68 -20.45 10.08
CA LEU A 215 -11.65 -19.43 10.33
C LEU A 215 -11.73 -18.79 11.72
N THR A 216 -12.74 -19.16 12.52
CA THR A 216 -12.99 -18.59 13.86
C THR A 216 -11.95 -18.96 14.91
N GLY A 217 -11.12 -19.98 14.65
CA GLY A 217 -10.05 -20.41 15.55
C GLY A 217 -8.72 -19.65 15.42
N TYR A 218 -8.57 -18.78 14.42
CA TYR A 218 -7.31 -18.08 14.14
C TYR A 218 -7.30 -16.69 14.78
N ARG A 219 -6.18 -16.32 15.43
CA ARG A 219 -6.02 -15.01 16.07
C ARG A 219 -6.06 -13.85 15.07
N GLN A 220 -5.46 -14.05 13.89
CA GLN A 220 -5.47 -13.07 12.82
C GLN A 220 -5.32 -13.78 11.47
N ALA A 221 -6.27 -13.52 10.57
CA ALA A 221 -6.26 -14.02 9.20
C ALA A 221 -6.83 -12.94 8.28
N VAL A 222 -6.17 -12.70 7.15
CA VAL A 222 -6.67 -11.84 6.08
C VAL A 222 -7.19 -12.74 4.98
N VAL A 223 -8.51 -12.75 4.83
CA VAL A 223 -9.20 -13.47 3.76
C VAL A 223 -9.40 -12.53 2.59
N THR A 224 -8.98 -12.95 1.40
CA THR A 224 -9.21 -12.21 0.16
C THR A 224 -9.97 -13.09 -0.82
N VAL A 225 -11.05 -12.53 -1.37
CA VAL A 225 -11.81 -13.11 -2.48
C VAL A 225 -11.93 -12.06 -3.55
N GLY A 226 -11.56 -12.40 -4.77
CA GLY A 226 -11.69 -11.47 -5.87
C GLY A 226 -11.22 -12.03 -7.20
N GLU A 227 -11.58 -11.32 -8.24
CA GLU A 227 -11.01 -11.50 -9.57
C GLU A 227 -9.78 -10.59 -9.73
N ARG A 228 -8.68 -11.16 -10.23
CA ARG A 228 -7.38 -10.49 -10.45
C ARG A 228 -6.73 -11.01 -11.73
N TRP A 229 -5.73 -10.31 -12.22
CA TRP A 229 -4.81 -10.90 -13.19
C TRP A 229 -3.93 -11.94 -12.49
N ALA A 230 -3.55 -13.02 -13.17
CA ALA A 230 -2.72 -14.06 -12.56
C ALA A 230 -1.38 -13.51 -12.01
N GLY A 231 -0.76 -12.55 -12.70
CA GLY A 231 0.47 -11.89 -12.28
C GLY A 231 0.34 -11.10 -10.97
N GLU A 232 -0.87 -10.65 -10.64
CA GLU A 232 -1.18 -9.92 -9.39
C GLU A 232 -1.44 -10.87 -8.20
N LEU A 233 -1.69 -12.15 -8.46
CA LEU A 233 -1.87 -13.12 -7.40
C LEU A 233 -0.54 -13.39 -6.67
N PRO A 234 -0.61 -13.77 -5.38
CA PRO A 234 0.53 -14.33 -4.67
C PRO A 234 1.20 -15.43 -5.50
N ALA A 235 2.54 -15.45 -5.53
CA ALA A 235 3.31 -16.37 -6.36
C ALA A 235 2.86 -17.84 -6.30
N PRO A 236 2.48 -18.41 -5.12
CA PRO A 236 1.99 -19.79 -5.05
C PRO A 236 0.68 -20.04 -5.83
N LEU A 237 -0.18 -19.03 -5.98
CA LEU A 237 -1.47 -19.13 -6.67
C LEU A 237 -1.40 -18.76 -8.15
N ARG A 238 -0.37 -18.01 -8.55
CA ARG A 238 -0.20 -17.48 -9.91
C ARG A 238 -0.38 -18.54 -11.00
N HIS A 239 0.20 -19.72 -10.80
CA HIS A 239 0.16 -20.83 -11.77
C HIS A 239 -0.77 -21.97 -11.35
N ALA A 240 -1.53 -21.82 -10.26
CA ALA A 240 -2.46 -22.83 -9.81
C ALA A 240 -3.61 -22.99 -10.82
N GLY A 241 -3.96 -24.26 -11.10
CA GLY A 241 -5.09 -24.61 -11.94
C GLY A 241 -6.43 -24.39 -11.24
N LEU A 242 -7.53 -24.50 -11.99
CA LEU A 242 -8.88 -24.47 -11.43
C LEU A 242 -9.05 -25.51 -10.31
N ASP A 243 -9.74 -25.13 -9.24
CA ASP A 243 -10.02 -25.95 -8.04
C ASP A 243 -8.77 -26.51 -7.34
N THR A 244 -7.59 -26.00 -7.69
CA THR A 244 -6.33 -26.41 -7.07
C THR A 244 -6.17 -25.68 -5.74
N LEU A 245 -6.15 -26.46 -4.66
CA LEU A 245 -5.80 -25.98 -3.33
C LEU A 245 -4.27 -25.85 -3.24
N VAL A 246 -3.81 -24.66 -2.88
CA VAL A 246 -2.40 -24.34 -2.61
C VAL A 246 -2.24 -24.04 -1.13
N GLY A 247 -1.22 -24.63 -0.52
CA GLY A 247 -0.86 -24.38 0.86
C GLY A 247 -1.52 -25.30 1.89
N PRO A 248 -1.24 -25.08 3.19
CA PRO A 248 -0.46 -23.95 3.71
C PRO A 248 1.01 -23.96 3.25
N VAL A 249 1.48 -22.85 2.68
CA VAL A 249 2.88 -22.62 2.30
C VAL A 249 3.42 -21.36 2.97
N PRO A 250 4.72 -21.27 3.29
CA PRO A 250 5.33 -20.02 3.76
C PRO A 250 5.13 -18.88 2.75
N TYR A 251 4.74 -17.70 3.23
CA TYR A 251 4.53 -16.51 2.41
C TYR A 251 4.71 -15.23 3.24
N GLY A 252 5.70 -14.40 2.87
CA GLY A 252 6.13 -13.27 3.71
C GLY A 252 6.59 -13.76 5.08
N ASP A 253 6.10 -13.13 6.15
CA ASP A 253 6.38 -13.49 7.55
C ASP A 253 5.38 -14.53 8.12
N GLY A 254 4.57 -15.17 7.27
CA GLY A 254 3.53 -16.09 7.70
C GLY A 254 3.25 -17.20 6.68
N TYR A 255 1.98 -17.58 6.58
CA TYR A 255 1.50 -18.64 5.72
C TYR A 255 0.44 -18.13 4.75
N LEU A 256 0.39 -18.76 3.58
CA LEU A 256 -0.67 -18.62 2.61
C LEU A 256 -1.34 -19.97 2.36
N THR A 257 -2.66 -19.96 2.36
CA THR A 257 -3.49 -21.05 1.87
C THR A 257 -4.54 -20.47 0.93
N GLY A 258 -4.74 -21.04 -0.25
CA GLY A 258 -5.70 -20.52 -1.21
C GLY A 258 -6.16 -21.53 -2.24
N VAL A 259 -7.23 -21.19 -2.94
CA VAL A 259 -7.82 -21.98 -4.01
C VAL A 259 -8.21 -21.08 -5.18
N VAL A 260 -7.97 -21.55 -6.39
CA VAL A 260 -8.44 -20.89 -7.61
C VAL A 260 -9.86 -21.39 -7.92
N LEU A 261 -10.83 -20.47 -7.91
CA LEU A 261 -12.24 -20.75 -8.14
C LEU A 261 -12.63 -20.67 -9.61
N GLU A 262 -11.92 -19.86 -10.39
CA GLU A 262 -12.15 -19.67 -11.82
C GLU A 262 -10.85 -19.18 -12.48
N ARG A 263 -10.55 -19.65 -13.69
CA ARG A 263 -9.44 -19.13 -14.51
C ARG A 263 -9.91 -19.02 -15.96
N ARG A 264 -9.79 -17.82 -16.54
CA ARG A 264 -10.08 -17.53 -17.94
C ARG A 264 -8.79 -17.07 -18.63
N ALA A 265 -8.44 -17.76 -19.71
CA ALA A 265 -7.23 -17.45 -20.46
C ALA A 265 -7.26 -16.02 -21.01
N ALA A 266 -6.12 -15.34 -20.95
CA ALA A 266 -5.93 -14.00 -21.52
C ALA A 266 -6.30 -13.97 -23.01
N ARG A 267 -6.87 -12.86 -23.47
CA ARG A 267 -7.19 -12.60 -24.89
C ARG A 267 -6.56 -11.28 -25.32
N ASP A 268 -6.45 -11.05 -26.62
CA ASP A 268 -5.93 -9.79 -27.15
C ASP A 268 -7.04 -8.72 -27.21
N ASP A 269 -7.79 -8.59 -26.11
CA ASP A 269 -8.82 -7.56 -25.95
C ASP A 269 -8.22 -6.27 -25.38
N PRO A 270 -8.90 -5.11 -25.52
CA PRO A 270 -8.37 -3.83 -25.08
C PRO A 270 -8.01 -3.76 -23.59
N GLU A 271 -8.73 -4.49 -22.73
CA GLU A 271 -8.48 -4.47 -21.29
C GLU A 271 -7.21 -5.24 -20.95
N THR A 272 -7.05 -6.44 -21.51
CA THR A 272 -5.84 -7.26 -21.34
C THR A 272 -4.60 -6.55 -21.91
N LEU A 273 -4.72 -5.91 -23.08
CA LEU A 273 -3.63 -5.13 -23.68
C LEU A 273 -3.25 -3.91 -22.84
N ALA A 274 -4.22 -3.23 -22.22
CA ALA A 274 -3.94 -2.12 -21.31
C ALA A 274 -3.19 -2.59 -20.06
N ALA A 275 -3.61 -3.70 -19.45
CA ALA A 275 -2.93 -4.30 -18.29
C ALA A 275 -1.50 -4.73 -18.64
N ALA A 276 -1.30 -5.39 -19.79
CA ALA A 276 0.02 -5.77 -20.27
C ALA A 276 0.91 -4.56 -20.57
N GLY A 277 0.34 -3.51 -21.18
CA GLY A 277 1.03 -2.25 -21.40
C GLY A 277 1.49 -1.60 -20.10
N GLU A 278 0.66 -1.62 -19.06
CA GLU A 278 1.01 -1.09 -17.74
C GLU A 278 2.16 -1.86 -17.08
N ALA A 279 2.09 -3.19 -17.06
CA ALA A 279 3.17 -4.03 -16.53
C ALA A 279 4.49 -3.79 -17.28
N ALA A 280 4.44 -3.80 -18.62
CA ALA A 280 5.61 -3.57 -19.47
C ALA A 280 6.22 -2.18 -19.27
N PHE A 281 5.40 -1.16 -19.04
CA PHE A 281 5.86 0.19 -18.76
C PHE A 281 6.57 0.28 -17.40
N GLY A 282 6.09 -0.44 -16.38
CA GLY A 282 6.77 -0.55 -15.08
C GLY A 282 8.16 -1.17 -15.21
N GLU A 283 8.28 -2.29 -15.94
CA GLU A 283 9.58 -2.91 -16.23
C GLU A 283 10.52 -1.97 -17.01
N TRP A 284 9.97 -1.25 -17.98
CA TRP A 284 10.71 -0.27 -18.76
C TRP A 284 11.27 0.87 -17.89
N LEU A 285 10.50 1.37 -16.92
CA LEU A 285 10.96 2.37 -15.96
C LEU A 285 12.07 1.83 -15.05
N VAL A 286 11.92 0.61 -14.54
CA VAL A 286 12.94 -0.04 -13.70
C VAL A 286 14.25 -0.22 -14.48
N ALA A 287 14.18 -0.71 -15.72
CA ALA A 287 15.35 -0.88 -16.59
C ALA A 287 16.04 0.46 -16.89
N ARG A 288 15.26 1.54 -17.08
CA ARG A 288 15.81 2.88 -17.32
C ARG A 288 16.46 3.45 -16.06
N ARG A 289 15.85 3.27 -14.89
CA ARG A 289 16.44 3.66 -13.59
C ARG A 289 17.77 2.95 -13.35
N GLY A 290 17.86 1.66 -13.64
CA GLY A 290 19.10 0.89 -13.51
C GLY A 290 20.26 1.39 -14.39
N ARG A 291 19.98 2.20 -15.42
CA ARG A 291 20.99 2.80 -16.32
C ARG A 291 21.28 4.27 -16.01
N ALA A 292 20.50 4.90 -15.15
CA ALA A 292 20.65 6.31 -14.81
C ALA A 292 21.50 6.46 -13.54
N SER A 293 22.44 7.41 -13.54
CA SER A 293 23.07 7.89 -12.31
C SER A 293 22.18 8.99 -11.72
N VAL A 294 21.68 8.78 -10.50
CA VAL A 294 20.90 9.79 -9.77
C VAL A 294 21.71 10.18 -8.53
N GLU A 295 22.32 11.35 -8.57
CA GLU A 295 22.95 11.94 -7.39
C GLU A 295 21.93 12.80 -6.64
N CYS A 296 21.52 12.33 -5.47
CA CYS A 296 20.65 13.10 -4.58
C CYS A 296 21.51 13.95 -3.64
N HIS A 297 21.54 15.26 -3.88
CA HIS A 297 22.10 16.21 -2.91
C HIS A 297 21.01 16.62 -1.93
N TRP A 298 21.18 16.26 -0.67
CA TRP A 298 20.37 16.79 0.43
C TRP A 298 21.10 18.00 1.00
N LEU A 299 20.40 19.14 1.10
CA LEU A 299 20.86 20.37 1.76
C LEU A 299 20.38 20.40 3.20
#